data_AF-A0A1E2WT62-F1
#
_entry.id   AF-A0A1E2WT62-F1
#
_cell.length_a   1.000
_cell.length_b   1.000
_cell.length_c   1.000
_cell.angle_alpha   90.00
_cell.angle_beta   90.00
_cell.angle_gamma   90.00
#
_symmetry.space_group_name_H-M   'P 1'
#
loop_
_entity.id
_entity.type
_entity.pdbx_description
1 polymer ?
#
loop_
_entity_poly.entity_id
_entity_poly.type
_entity_poly.pdbx_seq_one_letter_code
_entity_poly.pdbx_strand_id
1 'polypeptide(L)'
;METPVTFIVFKRPQTTEKVFEAIRQAKPTKLFVIADGPRTDREDEAEKCEATRAIIERVDWDCEVIKNYSDVNLGCAKRVSSGLDWVFNNVEETIILEDDCIPHPTFFRFSEELLEKYRNDTRIATISAQNLQFGRKRTNYSYYLSRYNHCWGWASWRRAWQHYDLTIKLWKEVQAENLLHDILVDPKAVSYWRRIFQSVYNNPTGITWDYQWTFACWIQGSLSVIPNVNLISNVGVGADATHFTSNQEFSFINMSMQAMEFPLKHPPFIVRNIEADNFTQKTVYKATALDIFKEEVKKRLNYSAIKK
;
A
#
# COMPACT_ATOMS: atom_id res chain seq x y z
N MET A 1 5.73 -0.96 -22.53
CA MET A 1 5.97 -1.72 -21.28
C MET A 1 5.04 -2.92 -21.33
N GLU A 2 5.52 -4.12 -21.00
CA GLU A 2 4.72 -5.35 -21.10
C GLU A 2 3.94 -5.64 -19.82
N THR A 3 4.45 -5.18 -18.66
CA THR A 3 3.74 -5.34 -17.39
C THR A 3 2.38 -4.62 -17.40
N PRO A 4 1.29 -5.30 -17.01
CA PRO A 4 -0.01 -4.66 -16.82
C PRO A 4 0.02 -3.56 -15.76
N VAL A 5 -0.79 -2.52 -15.95
CA VAL A 5 -1.01 -1.48 -14.93
C VAL A 5 -2.46 -1.55 -14.45
N THR A 6 -2.64 -1.46 -13.15
CA THR A 6 -3.91 -1.31 -12.46
C THR A 6 -4.03 0.10 -11.94
N PHE A 7 -5.10 0.79 -12.32
CA PHE A 7 -5.40 2.14 -11.90
C PHE A 7 -6.70 2.17 -11.08
N ILE A 8 -6.58 2.55 -9.82
CA ILE A 8 -7.69 2.61 -8.87
C ILE A 8 -8.15 4.06 -8.76
N VAL A 9 -9.40 4.31 -9.12
CA VAL A 9 -9.97 5.65 -9.20
C VAL A 9 -11.29 5.74 -8.45
N PHE A 10 -11.67 6.94 -8.04
CA PHE A 10 -13.01 7.19 -7.53
C PHE A 10 -13.64 8.45 -8.12
N LYS A 11 -13.43 9.60 -7.48
CA LYS A 11 -14.19 10.84 -7.73
C LYS A 11 -13.30 12.08 -7.83
N ARG A 12 -12.01 11.90 -8.11
CA ARG A 12 -11.02 12.99 -8.11
C ARG A 12 -10.47 13.21 -9.52
N PRO A 13 -11.23 13.82 -10.44
CA PRO A 13 -10.80 13.93 -11.83
C PRO A 13 -9.47 14.68 -11.97
N GLN A 14 -9.21 15.70 -11.14
CA GLN A 14 -7.99 16.52 -11.26
C GLN A 14 -6.70 15.77 -10.88
N THR A 15 -6.74 14.92 -9.85
CA THR A 15 -5.57 14.11 -9.48
C THR A 15 -5.47 12.88 -10.38
N THR A 16 -6.61 12.27 -10.72
CA THR A 16 -6.70 11.16 -11.67
C THR A 16 -6.01 11.52 -12.98
N GLU A 17 -6.27 12.71 -13.52
CA GLU A 17 -5.65 13.24 -14.73
C GLU A 17 -4.12 13.19 -14.69
N LYS A 18 -3.53 13.59 -13.56
CA LYS A 18 -2.08 13.64 -13.38
C LYS A 18 -1.45 12.25 -13.35
N VAL A 19 -2.12 11.30 -12.68
CA VAL A 19 -1.65 9.91 -12.62
C VAL A 19 -1.84 9.23 -13.97
N PHE A 20 -2.98 9.47 -14.63
CA PHE A 20 -3.27 8.97 -15.97
C PHE A 20 -2.21 9.41 -16.99
N GLU A 21 -1.79 10.68 -16.96
CA GLU A 21 -0.74 11.17 -17.85
C GLU A 21 0.59 10.42 -17.66
N ALA A 22 0.95 10.07 -16.43
CA ALA A 22 2.13 9.25 -16.17
C ALA A 22 1.99 7.81 -16.71
N ILE A 23 0.80 7.22 -16.58
CA ILE A 23 0.47 5.89 -17.17
C ILE A 23 0.54 5.95 -18.70
N ARG A 24 -0.07 6.98 -19.30
CA ARG A 24 -0.07 7.24 -20.74
C ARG A 24 1.34 7.39 -21.30
N GLN A 25 2.27 7.98 -20.56
CA GLN A 25 3.68 8.05 -20.96
C GLN A 25 4.38 6.69 -20.90
N ALA A 26 4.02 5.85 -19.92
CA ALA A 26 4.57 4.49 -19.79
C ALA A 26 4.03 3.51 -20.85
N LYS A 27 2.85 3.79 -21.42
CA LYS A 27 2.19 2.99 -22.47
C LYS A 27 2.16 1.49 -22.14
N PRO A 28 1.50 1.07 -21.04
CA PRO A 28 1.28 -0.35 -20.79
C PRO A 28 0.42 -0.97 -21.89
N THR A 29 0.68 -2.21 -22.26
CA THR A 29 -0.15 -2.98 -23.20
C THR A 29 -1.52 -3.35 -22.61
N LYS A 30 -1.64 -3.39 -21.28
CA LYS A 30 -2.90 -3.62 -20.56
C LYS A 30 -3.10 -2.62 -19.43
N LEU A 31 -4.29 -2.02 -19.38
CA LEU A 31 -4.70 -1.11 -18.32
C LEU A 31 -5.99 -1.63 -17.66
N PHE A 32 -5.86 -2.16 -16.46
CA PHE A 32 -6.99 -2.50 -15.59
C PHE A 32 -7.44 -1.25 -14.84
N VAL A 33 -8.74 -0.97 -14.83
CA VAL A 33 -9.29 0.18 -14.10
C VAL A 33 -10.35 -0.27 -13.11
N ILE A 34 -10.09 0.04 -11.85
CA ILE A 34 -11.01 -0.21 -10.73
C ILE A 34 -11.62 1.14 -10.34
N ALA A 35 -12.93 1.29 -10.50
CA ALA A 35 -13.63 2.50 -10.03
C ALA A 35 -14.69 2.16 -8.98
N ASP A 36 -14.75 2.95 -7.89
CA ASP A 36 -15.89 2.89 -6.96
C ASP A 36 -17.11 3.65 -7.52
N GLY A 37 -18.29 3.38 -6.96
CA GLY A 37 -19.52 4.10 -7.26
C GLY A 37 -19.71 5.32 -6.36
N PRO A 38 -20.51 6.32 -6.78
CA PRO A 38 -20.82 7.49 -5.97
C PRO A 38 -21.63 7.09 -4.74
N ARG A 39 -21.52 7.87 -3.66
CA ARG A 39 -22.44 7.73 -2.53
C ARG A 39 -23.77 8.42 -2.87
N THR A 40 -24.87 7.76 -2.54
CA THR A 40 -26.21 8.23 -2.88
C THR A 40 -26.64 9.47 -2.09
N ASP A 41 -25.97 9.77 -0.97
CA ASP A 41 -26.24 10.92 -0.10
C ASP A 41 -25.38 12.15 -0.44
N ARG A 42 -24.64 12.14 -1.56
CA ARG A 42 -23.75 13.22 -2.00
C ARG A 42 -24.02 13.60 -3.45
N GLU A 43 -24.73 14.72 -3.64
CA GLU A 43 -25.24 15.17 -4.94
C GLU A 43 -24.15 15.38 -6.01
N ASP A 44 -22.94 15.79 -5.62
CA ASP A 44 -21.83 16.09 -6.54
C ASP A 44 -20.98 14.87 -6.92
N GLU A 45 -21.17 13.72 -6.27
CA GLU A 45 -20.29 12.57 -6.49
C GLU A 45 -20.55 11.83 -7.78
N ALA A 46 -21.80 11.79 -8.25
CA ALA A 46 -22.14 11.13 -9.51
C ALA A 46 -21.39 11.79 -10.68
N GLU A 47 -21.48 13.12 -10.77
CA GLU A 47 -20.77 13.91 -11.79
C GLU A 47 -19.25 13.77 -11.67
N LYS A 48 -18.70 13.84 -10.46
CA LYS A 48 -17.26 13.66 -10.23
C LYS A 48 -16.77 12.26 -10.62
N CYS A 49 -17.55 11.21 -10.34
CA CYS A 49 -17.23 9.84 -10.75
C CYS A 49 -17.26 9.69 -12.27
N GLU A 50 -18.27 10.25 -12.93
CA GLU A 50 -18.38 10.24 -14.38
C GLU A 50 -17.21 10.97 -15.05
N ALA A 51 -16.89 12.19 -14.58
CA ALA A 51 -15.74 12.95 -15.05
C ALA A 51 -14.42 12.20 -14.84
N THR A 52 -14.28 11.48 -13.72
CA THR A 52 -13.10 10.64 -13.44
C THR A 52 -13.01 9.47 -14.42
N ARG A 53 -14.12 8.77 -14.67
CA ARG A 53 -14.18 7.64 -15.61
C ARG A 53 -13.93 8.08 -17.05
N ALA A 54 -14.39 9.27 -17.45
CA ALA A 54 -14.19 9.82 -18.79
C ALA A 54 -12.70 10.04 -19.14
N ILE A 55 -11.82 10.23 -18.15
CA ILE A 55 -10.37 10.34 -18.37
C ILE A 55 -9.82 9.05 -18.98
N ILE A 56 -10.35 7.90 -18.57
CA ILE A 56 -9.92 6.57 -19.03
C ILE A 56 -10.25 6.34 -20.51
N GLU A 57 -11.28 7.01 -21.05
CA GLU A 57 -11.63 6.90 -22.47
C GLU A 57 -10.62 7.60 -23.39
N ARG A 58 -9.66 8.36 -22.84
CA ARG A 58 -8.64 9.08 -23.60
C ARG A 58 -7.36 8.28 -23.84
N VAL A 59 -7.40 6.97 -23.61
CA VAL A 59 -6.31 6.07 -23.97
C VAL A 59 -6.13 6.11 -25.49
N ASP A 60 -4.97 6.57 -25.95
CA ASP A 60 -4.66 6.79 -27.36
C ASP A 60 -3.38 6.07 -27.83
N TRP A 61 -2.99 5.04 -27.08
CA TRP A 61 -1.92 4.12 -27.44
C TRP A 61 -2.48 2.69 -27.53
N ASP A 62 -1.69 1.78 -28.11
CA ASP A 62 -2.07 0.36 -28.21
C ASP A 62 -2.16 -0.27 -26.81
N CYS A 63 -3.39 -0.39 -26.31
CA CYS A 63 -3.68 -0.76 -24.93
C CYS A 63 -5.04 -1.46 -24.83
N GLU A 64 -5.04 -2.65 -24.24
CA GLU A 64 -6.27 -3.29 -23.80
C GLU A 64 -6.75 -2.64 -22.49
N VAL A 65 -7.81 -1.84 -22.56
CA VAL A 65 -8.42 -1.20 -21.39
C VAL A 65 -9.53 -2.07 -20.82
N ILE A 66 -9.35 -2.57 -19.60
CA ILE A 66 -10.25 -3.53 -18.96
C ILE A 66 -10.83 -2.87 -17.70
N LYS A 67 -12.14 -2.66 -17.68
CA LYS A 67 -12.81 -1.82 -16.69
C LYS A 67 -13.64 -2.66 -15.72
N ASN A 68 -13.51 -2.39 -14.43
CA ASN A 68 -14.36 -2.91 -13.37
C ASN A 68 -14.88 -1.70 -12.57
N TYR A 69 -16.07 -1.23 -12.92
CA TYR A 69 -16.72 -0.09 -12.29
C TYR A 69 -17.85 -0.57 -11.38
N SER A 70 -17.91 -0.03 -10.17
CA SER A 70 -19.04 -0.27 -9.27
C SER A 70 -20.10 0.82 -9.47
N ASP A 71 -21.37 0.42 -9.51
CA ASP A 71 -22.50 1.37 -9.54
C ASP A 71 -22.80 1.95 -8.15
N VAL A 72 -22.41 1.24 -7.10
CA VAL A 72 -22.61 1.65 -5.69
C VAL A 72 -21.27 1.89 -5.01
N ASN A 73 -21.25 2.79 -4.02
CA ASN A 73 -20.06 2.99 -3.20
C ASN A 73 -19.83 1.78 -2.29
N LEU A 74 -18.75 1.04 -2.52
CA LEU A 74 -18.33 -0.10 -1.69
C LEU A 74 -17.37 0.33 -0.57
N GLY A 75 -16.79 1.52 -0.67
CA GLY A 75 -15.81 2.05 0.27
C GLY A 75 -14.42 1.46 0.06
N CYS A 76 -13.40 2.15 0.58
CA CYS A 76 -11.99 1.88 0.29
C CYS A 76 -11.59 0.41 0.53
N ALA A 77 -11.86 -0.14 1.72
CA ALA A 77 -11.47 -1.51 2.04
C ALA A 77 -12.04 -2.55 1.07
N LYS A 78 -13.37 -2.54 0.85
CA LYS A 78 -14.04 -3.54 0.02
C LYS A 78 -13.81 -3.29 -1.46
N ARG A 79 -13.81 -2.02 -1.91
CA ARG A 79 -13.65 -1.71 -3.34
C ARG A 79 -12.27 -2.09 -3.82
N VAL A 80 -11.23 -1.70 -3.09
CA VAL A 80 -9.84 -1.96 -3.49
C VAL A 80 -9.56 -3.47 -3.45
N SER A 81 -9.88 -4.15 -2.34
CA SER A 81 -9.63 -5.59 -2.23
C SER A 81 -10.34 -6.41 -3.30
N SER A 82 -11.65 -6.23 -3.49
CA SER A 82 -12.42 -6.95 -4.51
C SER A 82 -11.98 -6.60 -5.95
N GLY A 83 -11.54 -5.37 -6.18
CA GLY A 83 -10.97 -4.96 -7.45
C GLY A 83 -9.63 -5.65 -7.72
N LEU A 84 -8.75 -5.74 -6.73
CA LEU A 84 -7.47 -6.43 -6.85
C LEU A 84 -7.66 -7.95 -6.99
N ASP A 85 -8.62 -8.56 -6.29
CA ASP A 85 -8.99 -9.96 -6.51
C ASP A 85 -9.38 -10.21 -7.97
N TRP A 86 -10.20 -9.32 -8.53
CA TRP A 86 -10.59 -9.38 -9.93
C TRP A 86 -9.40 -9.19 -10.88
N VAL A 87 -8.51 -8.23 -10.63
CA VAL A 87 -7.29 -8.05 -11.44
C VAL A 87 -6.42 -9.29 -11.40
N PHE A 88 -6.11 -9.80 -10.21
CA PHE A 88 -5.23 -10.96 -10.06
C PHE A 88 -5.88 -12.25 -10.57
N ASN A 89 -7.21 -12.34 -10.74
CA ASN A 89 -7.80 -13.44 -11.49
C ASN A 89 -7.48 -13.39 -13.00
N ASN A 90 -7.13 -12.22 -13.54
CA ASN A 90 -6.82 -12.02 -14.96
C ASN A 90 -5.31 -11.98 -15.26
N VAL A 91 -4.47 -11.54 -14.30
CA VAL A 91 -3.02 -11.42 -14.49
C VAL A 91 -2.21 -12.03 -13.35
N GLU A 92 -0.98 -12.45 -13.65
CA GLU A 92 -0.04 -12.98 -12.66
C GLU A 92 0.68 -11.88 -11.88
N GLU A 93 0.78 -10.67 -12.44
CA GLU A 93 1.41 -9.51 -11.82
C GLU A 93 0.91 -8.21 -12.44
N THR A 94 1.02 -7.12 -11.68
CA THR A 94 0.64 -5.79 -12.14
C THR A 94 1.36 -4.72 -11.32
N ILE A 95 1.58 -3.55 -11.93
CA ILE A 95 1.85 -2.30 -11.23
C ILE A 95 0.50 -1.70 -10.82
N ILE A 96 0.38 -1.14 -9.62
CA ILE A 96 -0.86 -0.61 -9.04
C ILE A 96 -0.64 0.86 -8.64
N LEU A 97 -1.52 1.73 -9.12
CA LEU A 97 -1.52 3.16 -8.84
C LEU A 97 -2.93 3.60 -8.37
N GLU A 98 -2.97 4.54 -7.43
CA GLU A 98 -4.20 5.19 -6.96
C GLU A 98 -4.33 6.59 -7.59
N ASP A 99 -5.56 7.13 -7.64
CA ASP A 99 -5.90 8.40 -8.29
C ASP A 99 -5.20 9.66 -7.74
N ASP A 100 -4.46 9.53 -6.66
CA ASP A 100 -3.69 10.62 -6.05
C ASP A 100 -2.19 10.32 -5.94
N CYS A 101 -1.70 9.21 -6.50
CA CYS A 101 -0.31 8.79 -6.41
C CYS A 101 0.41 8.96 -7.75
N ILE A 102 1.06 10.11 -7.97
CA ILE A 102 1.80 10.42 -9.21
C ILE A 102 3.15 9.69 -9.19
N PRO A 103 3.39 8.71 -10.08
CA PRO A 103 4.66 8.00 -10.13
C PRO A 103 5.71 8.80 -10.89
N HIS A 104 6.96 8.66 -10.47
CA HIS A 104 8.09 9.07 -11.29
C HIS A 104 8.20 8.14 -12.51
N PRO A 105 8.54 8.63 -13.74
CA PRO A 105 8.60 7.79 -14.93
C PRO A 105 9.48 6.53 -14.80
N THR A 106 10.56 6.61 -14.02
CA THR A 106 11.45 5.46 -13.79
C THR A 106 10.87 4.39 -12.86
N PHE A 107 9.74 4.63 -12.19
CA PHE A 107 9.02 3.63 -11.38
C PHE A 107 8.54 2.44 -12.21
N PHE A 108 8.08 2.70 -13.44
CA PHE A 108 7.56 1.67 -14.33
C PHE A 108 8.65 0.64 -14.68
N ARG A 109 9.80 1.10 -15.18
CA ARG A 109 10.95 0.23 -15.46
C ARG A 109 11.51 -0.44 -14.20
N PHE A 110 11.56 0.29 -13.07
CA PHE A 110 11.98 -0.28 -11.79
C PHE A 110 11.10 -1.46 -11.37
N SER A 111 9.78 -1.33 -11.53
CA SER A 111 8.83 -2.38 -11.20
C SER A 111 8.91 -3.55 -12.17
N GLU A 112 8.98 -3.31 -13.48
CA GLU A 112 9.07 -4.36 -14.50
C GLU A 112 10.34 -5.23 -14.31
N GLU A 113 11.51 -4.62 -14.10
CA GLU A 113 12.76 -5.37 -13.84
C GLU A 113 12.68 -6.20 -12.55
N LEU A 114 12.01 -5.69 -11.50
CA LEU A 114 11.91 -6.37 -10.21
C LEU A 114 10.79 -7.42 -10.16
N LEU A 115 9.70 -7.20 -10.89
CA LEU A 115 8.63 -8.19 -11.08
C LEU A 115 9.19 -9.44 -11.76
N GLU A 116 9.97 -9.26 -12.82
CA GLU A 116 10.67 -10.35 -13.48
C GLU A 116 11.69 -11.02 -12.54
N LYS A 117 12.56 -10.24 -11.91
CA LYS A 117 13.62 -10.77 -11.01
C LYS A 117 13.07 -11.63 -9.88
N TYR A 118 11.98 -11.20 -9.24
CA TYR A 118 11.41 -11.86 -8.07
C TYR A 118 10.16 -12.67 -8.40
N ARG A 119 9.86 -12.92 -9.68
CA ARG A 119 8.67 -13.66 -10.14
C ARG A 119 8.40 -14.94 -9.35
N ASN A 120 9.46 -15.71 -9.09
CA ASN A 120 9.38 -17.00 -8.39
C ASN A 120 9.93 -16.96 -6.95
N ASP A 121 10.35 -15.81 -6.44
CA ASP A 121 10.90 -15.69 -5.09
C ASP A 121 9.81 -15.29 -4.08
N THR A 122 9.25 -16.30 -3.41
CA THR A 122 8.13 -16.12 -2.47
C THR A 122 8.48 -15.30 -1.24
N ARG A 123 9.78 -15.06 -0.97
CA ARG A 123 10.22 -14.18 0.12
C ARG A 123 9.88 -12.71 -0.16
N ILE A 124 9.61 -12.33 -1.40
CA ILE A 124 9.24 -10.96 -1.79
C ILE A 124 7.77 -10.93 -2.20
N ALA A 125 7.00 -10.03 -1.59
CA ALA A 125 5.56 -9.89 -1.82
C ALA A 125 5.15 -8.53 -2.45
N THR A 126 5.95 -7.49 -2.26
CA THR A 126 5.63 -6.13 -2.73
C THR A 126 6.88 -5.45 -3.27
N ILE A 127 6.73 -4.68 -4.33
CA ILE A 127 7.68 -3.67 -4.80
C ILE A 127 7.02 -2.31 -4.60
N SER A 128 7.54 -1.48 -3.69
CA SER A 128 6.98 -0.15 -3.44
C SER A 128 7.65 0.90 -4.33
N ALA A 129 6.94 1.99 -4.63
CA ALA A 129 7.52 3.22 -5.14
C ALA A 129 7.95 4.17 -4.01
N GLN A 130 7.41 3.97 -2.82
CA GLN A 130 7.48 4.93 -1.73
C GLN A 130 8.72 4.72 -0.87
N ASN A 131 9.52 5.78 -0.69
CA ASN A 131 10.60 5.80 0.30
C ASN A 131 10.31 6.85 1.38
N LEU A 132 9.92 6.37 2.57
CA LEU A 132 9.60 7.21 3.73
C LEU A 132 10.79 7.51 4.66
N GLN A 133 12.01 7.49 4.13
CA GLN A 133 13.23 7.77 4.89
C GLN A 133 13.63 9.26 4.85
N PHE A 134 12.83 10.11 4.19
CA PHE A 134 13.03 11.56 4.02
C PHE A 134 14.43 11.92 3.50
N GLY A 135 14.78 11.37 2.34
CA GLY A 135 16.06 11.62 1.67
C GLY A 135 17.25 10.84 2.23
N ARG A 136 17.07 10.05 3.30
CA ARG A 136 18.13 9.18 3.83
C ARG A 136 18.30 7.96 2.93
N LYS A 137 19.49 7.79 2.38
CA LYS A 137 19.91 6.54 1.73
C LYS A 137 20.22 5.50 2.80
N ARG A 138 19.70 4.28 2.63
CA ARG A 138 19.85 3.17 3.59
C ARG A 138 20.85 2.11 3.13
N THR A 139 21.32 2.23 1.90
CA THR A 139 22.22 1.28 1.26
C THR A 139 22.92 1.92 0.06
N ASN A 140 23.91 1.24 -0.50
CA ASN A 140 24.54 1.59 -1.78
C ASN A 140 23.88 0.89 -2.99
N TYR A 141 22.94 -0.02 -2.73
CA TYR A 141 22.10 -0.67 -3.72
C TYR A 141 20.96 0.26 -4.18
N SER A 142 20.30 -0.09 -5.29
CA SER A 142 19.16 0.69 -5.82
C SER A 142 17.92 0.59 -4.92
N TYR A 143 17.83 -0.46 -4.11
CA TYR A 143 16.75 -0.70 -3.16
C TYR A 143 17.23 -1.49 -1.94
N TYR A 144 16.43 -1.48 -0.89
CA TYR A 144 16.59 -2.33 0.29
C TYR A 144 15.31 -3.13 0.54
N LEU A 145 15.38 -4.11 1.44
CA LEU A 145 14.22 -4.91 1.82
C LEU A 145 13.67 -4.43 3.16
N SER A 146 12.36 -4.34 3.27
CA SER A 146 11.64 -3.91 4.47
C SER A 146 10.54 -4.90 4.80
N ARG A 147 10.14 -4.97 6.07
CA ARG A 147 8.88 -5.63 6.45
C ARG A 147 7.64 -4.77 6.15
N TYR A 148 7.80 -3.47 5.88
CA TYR A 148 6.70 -2.58 5.53
C TYR A 148 6.57 -2.50 4.01
N ASN A 149 5.33 -2.64 3.53
CA ASN A 149 5.01 -2.75 2.11
C ASN A 149 4.80 -1.39 1.42
N HIS A 150 4.26 -0.39 2.12
CA HIS A 150 3.97 0.95 1.59
C HIS A 150 3.18 0.96 0.26
N CYS A 151 1.88 1.26 0.33
CA CYS A 151 0.95 1.05 -0.80
C CYS A 151 0.77 2.24 -1.75
N TRP A 152 1.53 3.34 -1.62
CA TRP A 152 1.44 4.44 -2.59
C TRP A 152 2.31 4.17 -3.80
N GLY A 153 1.68 3.67 -4.86
CA GLY A 153 2.40 3.16 -6.03
C GLY A 153 3.19 1.91 -5.67
N TRP A 154 2.74 0.76 -6.15
CA TRP A 154 3.39 -0.50 -5.83
C TRP A 154 3.18 -1.52 -6.94
N ALA A 155 3.87 -2.63 -6.89
CA ALA A 155 3.67 -3.77 -7.78
C ALA A 155 3.71 -5.06 -6.97
N SER A 156 2.96 -6.06 -7.44
CA SER A 156 2.88 -7.35 -6.77
C SER A 156 2.45 -8.45 -7.74
N TRP A 157 2.40 -9.66 -7.24
CA TRP A 157 2.06 -10.88 -7.96
C TRP A 157 0.80 -11.51 -7.38
N ARG A 158 0.04 -12.21 -8.22
CA ARG A 158 -1.07 -13.10 -7.82
C ARG A 158 -0.64 -14.06 -6.72
N ARG A 159 0.56 -14.65 -6.86
CA ARG A 159 1.13 -15.58 -5.86
C ARG A 159 1.30 -14.95 -4.47
N ALA A 160 1.42 -13.63 -4.36
CA ALA A 160 1.51 -12.94 -3.09
C ALA A 160 0.12 -12.48 -2.64
N TRP A 161 -0.67 -11.90 -3.55
CA TRP A 161 -2.00 -11.39 -3.26
C TRP A 161 -2.99 -12.47 -2.80
N GLN A 162 -2.84 -13.73 -3.24
CA GLN A 162 -3.70 -14.84 -2.81
C GLN A 162 -3.76 -15.06 -1.28
N HIS A 163 -2.81 -14.49 -0.52
CA HIS A 163 -2.79 -14.54 0.93
C HIS A 163 -3.56 -13.38 1.59
N TYR A 164 -4.01 -12.40 0.82
CA TYR A 164 -4.84 -11.30 1.31
C TYR A 164 -6.15 -11.86 1.85
N ASP A 165 -6.50 -11.46 3.07
CA ASP A 165 -7.78 -11.76 3.69
C ASP A 165 -8.31 -10.48 4.32
N LEU A 166 -9.41 -9.97 3.75
CA LEU A 166 -10.06 -8.75 4.23
C LEU A 166 -10.44 -8.84 5.71
N THR A 167 -10.79 -10.03 6.19
CA THR A 167 -11.24 -10.28 7.57
C THR A 167 -10.11 -10.59 8.54
N ILE A 168 -8.89 -10.78 8.04
CA ILE A 168 -7.71 -11.21 8.80
C ILE A 168 -8.03 -12.35 9.78
N LYS A 169 -8.67 -13.43 9.28
CA LYS A 169 -9.22 -14.52 10.13
C LYS A 169 -8.19 -15.17 11.06
N LEU A 170 -6.92 -15.16 10.65
CA LEU A 170 -5.79 -15.68 11.43
C LEU A 170 -5.37 -14.77 12.60
N TRP A 171 -6.02 -13.61 12.79
CA TRP A 171 -5.67 -12.68 13.86
C TRP A 171 -5.70 -13.32 15.25
N LYS A 172 -6.68 -14.20 15.51
CA LYS A 172 -6.80 -14.89 16.81
C LYS A 172 -5.61 -15.82 17.08
N GLU A 173 -5.13 -16.51 16.07
CA GLU A 173 -3.94 -17.38 16.16
C GLU A 173 -2.69 -16.54 16.36
N VAL A 174 -2.52 -15.47 15.59
CA VAL A 174 -1.41 -14.50 15.76
C VAL A 174 -1.36 -13.92 17.18
N GLN A 175 -2.52 -13.68 17.79
CA GLN A 175 -2.60 -13.24 19.20
C GLN A 175 -2.20 -14.34 20.18
N ALA A 176 -2.73 -15.56 20.01
CA ALA A 176 -2.51 -16.68 20.90
C ALA A 176 -1.03 -17.10 20.94
N GLU A 177 -0.40 -17.18 19.77
CA GLU A 177 1.00 -17.58 19.59
C GLU A 177 1.98 -16.40 19.73
N ASN A 178 1.49 -15.20 20.03
CA ASN A 178 2.30 -13.99 20.21
C ASN A 178 3.21 -13.64 19.00
N LEU A 179 2.82 -14.03 17.78
CA LEU A 179 3.66 -13.93 16.57
C LEU A 179 4.07 -12.50 16.22
N LEU A 180 3.26 -11.49 16.59
CA LEU A 180 3.66 -10.09 16.41
C LEU A 180 4.97 -9.76 17.12
N HIS A 181 5.24 -10.39 18.27
CA HIS A 181 6.49 -10.18 19.00
C HIS A 181 7.69 -10.71 18.21
N ASP A 182 7.56 -11.85 17.55
CA ASP A 182 8.64 -12.44 16.75
C ASP A 182 8.92 -11.62 15.48
N ILE A 183 7.87 -11.10 14.86
CA ILE A 183 7.99 -10.26 13.66
C ILE A 183 8.60 -8.89 14.01
N LEU A 184 8.08 -8.25 15.06
CA LEU A 184 8.33 -6.85 15.35
C LEU A 184 9.49 -6.61 16.30
N VAL A 185 9.70 -7.51 17.26
CA VAL A 185 10.68 -7.49 18.36
C VAL A 185 10.50 -6.32 19.33
N ASP A 186 10.24 -5.11 18.84
CA ASP A 186 10.02 -3.91 19.64
C ASP A 186 8.62 -3.92 20.31
N PRO A 187 8.53 -3.88 21.66
CA PRO A 187 7.24 -3.91 22.35
C PRO A 187 6.30 -2.75 22.02
N LYS A 188 6.84 -1.58 21.66
CA LYS A 188 6.03 -0.41 21.28
C LYS A 188 5.39 -0.63 19.91
N ALA A 189 6.15 -1.14 18.94
CA ALA A 189 5.65 -1.57 17.65
C ALA A 189 4.56 -2.65 17.80
N VAL A 190 4.81 -3.68 18.62
CA VAL A 190 3.84 -4.75 18.90
C VAL A 190 2.54 -4.17 19.46
N SER A 191 2.64 -3.26 20.43
CA SER A 191 1.46 -2.60 21.02
C SER A 191 0.66 -1.80 19.99
N TYR A 192 1.34 -1.04 19.12
CA TYR A 192 0.69 -0.27 18.07
C TYR A 192 -0.06 -1.19 17.10
N TRP A 193 0.64 -2.16 16.53
CA TRP A 193 0.11 -3.04 15.50
C TRP A 193 -0.97 -3.99 16.03
N ARG A 194 -0.85 -4.43 17.30
CA ARG A 194 -1.91 -5.19 17.96
C ARG A 194 -3.22 -4.42 18.00
N ARG A 195 -3.19 -3.12 18.32
CA ARG A 195 -4.39 -2.29 18.34
C ARG A 195 -4.96 -2.10 16.93
N ILE A 196 -4.10 -1.82 15.95
CA ILE A 196 -4.53 -1.66 14.55
C ILE A 196 -5.22 -2.94 14.05
N PHE A 197 -4.57 -4.10 14.17
CA PHE A 197 -5.16 -5.36 13.74
C PHE A 197 -6.39 -5.76 14.56
N GLN A 198 -6.45 -5.44 15.85
CA GLN A 198 -7.68 -5.64 16.61
C GLN A 198 -8.84 -4.77 16.09
N SER A 199 -8.56 -3.52 15.69
CA SER A 199 -9.56 -2.63 15.11
C SER A 199 -10.04 -3.13 13.75
N VAL A 200 -9.12 -3.58 12.90
CA VAL A 200 -9.43 -4.19 11.59
C VAL A 200 -10.26 -5.46 11.80
N TYR A 201 -9.86 -6.36 12.69
CA TYR A 201 -10.59 -7.60 12.97
C TYR A 201 -12.03 -7.34 13.46
N ASN A 202 -12.22 -6.31 14.28
CA ASN A 202 -13.55 -5.94 14.79
C ASN A 202 -14.44 -5.27 13.73
N ASN A 203 -13.85 -4.60 12.74
CA ASN A 203 -14.58 -3.92 11.67
C ASN A 203 -13.79 -3.98 10.33
N PRO A 204 -13.79 -5.15 9.66
CA PRO A 204 -12.92 -5.41 8.50
C PRO A 204 -13.10 -4.45 7.32
N THR A 205 -14.30 -3.91 7.17
CA THR A 205 -14.66 -3.00 6.07
C THR A 205 -14.70 -1.53 6.47
N GLY A 206 -14.59 -1.21 7.77
CA GLY A 206 -14.71 0.16 8.27
C GLY A 206 -13.41 0.96 8.30
N ILE A 207 -12.31 0.35 7.86
CA ILE A 207 -10.99 0.97 7.75
C ILE A 207 -10.54 0.89 6.28
N THR A 208 -9.31 1.25 5.97
CA THR A 208 -8.60 1.01 4.72
C THR A 208 -8.23 -0.48 4.52
N TRP A 209 -7.71 -0.85 3.35
CA TRP A 209 -7.36 -2.21 2.92
C TRP A 209 -5.89 -2.60 3.18
N ASP A 210 -5.01 -1.62 3.35
CA ASP A 210 -3.56 -1.77 3.36
C ASP A 210 -3.00 -2.37 4.67
N TYR A 211 -3.71 -2.24 5.78
CA TYR A 211 -3.36 -2.94 7.02
C TYR A 211 -3.56 -4.46 6.88
N GLN A 212 -4.63 -4.90 6.22
CA GLN A 212 -4.88 -6.31 5.92
C GLN A 212 -3.78 -6.85 4.99
N TRP A 213 -3.31 -6.05 4.04
CA TRP A 213 -2.19 -6.42 3.18
C TRP A 213 -0.87 -6.53 3.96
N THR A 214 -0.61 -5.59 4.88
CA THR A 214 0.53 -5.67 5.82
C THR A 214 0.47 -6.96 6.64
N PHE A 215 -0.72 -7.28 7.18
CA PHE A 215 -0.96 -8.50 7.93
C PHE A 215 -0.65 -9.74 7.10
N ALA A 216 -1.20 -9.83 5.87
CA ALA A 216 -0.97 -10.93 4.95
C ALA A 216 0.52 -11.13 4.63
N CYS A 217 1.26 -10.05 4.35
CA CYS A 217 2.71 -10.14 4.11
C CYS A 217 3.46 -10.67 5.33
N TRP A 218 3.11 -10.20 6.53
CA TRP A 218 3.81 -10.58 7.76
C TRP A 218 3.59 -12.03 8.16
N ILE A 219 2.37 -12.54 8.04
CA ILE A 219 2.07 -13.94 8.37
C ILE A 219 2.73 -14.92 7.39
N GLN A 220 3.09 -14.46 6.19
CA GLN A 220 3.87 -15.24 5.22
C GLN A 220 5.38 -15.03 5.37
N GLY A 221 5.83 -14.19 6.31
CA GLY A 221 7.25 -13.86 6.49
C GLY A 221 7.85 -13.10 5.31
N SER A 222 7.03 -12.51 4.44
CA SER A 222 7.47 -11.87 3.21
C SER A 222 8.01 -10.45 3.44
N LEU A 223 8.94 -10.06 2.59
CA LEU A 223 9.54 -8.73 2.56
C LEU A 223 9.05 -7.93 1.35
N SER A 224 9.28 -6.62 1.44
CA SER A 224 8.95 -5.65 0.41
C SER A 224 10.22 -4.96 -0.08
N VAL A 225 10.33 -4.79 -1.40
CA VAL A 225 11.38 -3.99 -2.02
C VAL A 225 11.02 -2.51 -1.86
N ILE A 226 11.90 -1.75 -1.21
CA ILE A 226 11.78 -0.30 -1.06
C ILE A 226 12.92 0.40 -1.83
N PRO A 227 12.63 1.29 -2.79
CA PRO A 227 13.65 1.99 -3.56
C PRO A 227 14.47 2.87 -2.63
N ASN A 228 15.75 3.03 -2.91
CA ASN A 228 16.66 3.86 -2.11
C ASN A 228 16.47 5.38 -2.36
N VAL A 229 15.56 5.73 -3.28
CA VAL A 229 15.02 7.05 -3.55
C VAL A 229 13.49 6.98 -3.57
N ASN A 230 12.80 8.10 -3.39
CA ASN A 230 11.34 8.13 -3.49
C ASN A 230 10.89 8.26 -4.95
N LEU A 231 10.02 7.36 -5.42
CA LEU A 231 9.55 7.26 -6.81
C LEU A 231 8.07 7.61 -6.98
N ILE A 232 7.42 8.12 -5.94
CA ILE A 232 6.00 8.46 -5.94
C ILE A 232 5.74 9.74 -5.16
N SER A 233 4.81 10.56 -5.61
CA SER A 233 4.28 11.68 -4.83
C SER A 233 2.78 11.50 -4.68
N ASN A 234 2.33 11.32 -3.44
CA ASN A 234 0.90 11.40 -3.15
C ASN A 234 0.52 12.90 -3.14
N VAL A 235 -0.47 13.30 -3.94
CA VAL A 235 -0.97 14.67 -4.07
C VAL A 235 -2.41 14.82 -3.57
N GLY A 236 -2.91 13.83 -2.82
CA GLY A 236 -4.24 13.79 -2.21
C GLY A 236 -4.35 14.76 -1.04
N VAL A 237 -4.34 16.06 -1.33
CA VAL A 237 -4.60 17.16 -0.38
C VAL A 237 -5.83 17.95 -0.83
N GLY A 238 -6.69 18.33 0.11
CA GLY A 238 -7.88 19.14 -0.14
C GLY A 238 -9.08 18.71 0.70
N ALA A 239 -10.21 19.40 0.54
CA ALA A 239 -11.47 19.10 1.24
C ALA A 239 -12.00 17.66 0.97
N ASP A 240 -11.51 17.03 -0.11
CA ASP A 240 -11.86 15.67 -0.52
C ASP A 240 -10.83 14.60 -0.05
N ALA A 241 -9.83 14.96 0.76
CA ALA A 241 -8.85 14.02 1.31
C ALA A 241 -9.47 13.17 2.43
N THR A 242 -9.31 11.85 2.34
CA THR A 242 -9.96 10.89 3.26
C THR A 242 -9.18 10.66 4.56
N HIS A 243 -7.88 11.02 4.62
CA HIS A 243 -6.97 10.51 5.67
C HIS A 243 -5.98 11.48 6.34
N PHE A 244 -6.00 12.80 6.10
CA PHE A 244 -4.95 13.68 6.68
C PHE A 244 -5.44 15.00 7.27
N THR A 245 -4.94 15.32 8.48
CA THR A 245 -5.02 16.64 9.14
C THR A 245 -3.61 17.24 9.25
N SER A 246 -3.51 18.57 9.16
CA SER A 246 -2.31 19.35 8.81
C SER A 246 -1.20 19.49 9.89
N ASN A 247 -1.23 18.74 10.98
CA ASN A 247 -0.37 18.97 12.15
C ASN A 247 0.68 17.87 12.40
N GLN A 248 1.38 17.40 11.36
CA GLN A 248 2.47 16.43 11.53
C GLN A 248 3.84 17.05 11.26
N GLU A 249 4.81 16.76 12.14
CA GLU A 249 6.24 17.09 12.01
C GLU A 249 6.85 16.55 10.70
N PHE A 250 6.24 15.49 10.15
CA PHE A 250 6.58 14.90 8.86
C PHE A 250 5.36 14.90 7.95
N SER A 251 5.46 15.53 6.78
CA SER A 251 4.48 15.37 5.70
C SER A 251 4.90 14.22 4.80
N PHE A 252 4.04 13.21 4.69
CA PHE A 252 4.21 12.11 3.73
C PHE A 252 3.63 12.47 2.36
N ILE A 253 2.77 13.49 2.31
CA ILE A 253 2.16 14.01 1.07
C ILE A 253 3.13 14.99 0.41
N ASN A 254 3.09 15.05 -0.93
CA ASN A 254 3.92 15.93 -1.77
C ASN A 254 5.42 15.73 -1.53
N MET A 255 5.83 14.51 -1.16
CA MET A 255 7.25 14.18 -1.04
C MET A 255 7.93 14.30 -2.40
N SER A 256 9.13 14.90 -2.42
CA SER A 256 9.91 15.01 -3.64
C SER A 256 10.24 13.62 -4.19
N MET A 257 10.13 13.50 -5.51
CA MET A 257 10.54 12.32 -6.25
C MET A 257 11.95 12.51 -6.78
N GLN A 258 12.69 11.41 -6.96
CA GLN A 258 13.98 11.41 -7.63
C GLN A 258 14.03 10.25 -8.61
N ALA A 259 14.72 10.44 -9.73
CA ALA A 259 14.87 9.39 -10.71
C ALA A 259 15.69 8.21 -10.16
N MET A 260 15.18 6.99 -10.34
CA MET A 260 15.98 5.77 -10.22
C MET A 260 17.08 5.73 -11.29
N GLU A 261 18.30 5.37 -10.87
CA GLU A 261 19.44 5.11 -11.75
C GLU A 261 19.45 3.65 -12.21
N PHE A 262 19.78 3.43 -13.49
CA PHE A 262 19.92 2.11 -14.10
C PHE A 262 21.34 1.91 -14.66
N PRO A 263 21.86 0.66 -14.73
CA PRO A 263 21.22 -0.59 -14.31
C PRO A 263 21.02 -0.68 -12.80
N LEU A 264 20.00 -1.43 -12.36
CA LEU A 264 19.73 -1.60 -10.93
C LEU A 264 20.89 -2.31 -10.23
N LYS A 265 21.34 -1.74 -9.11
CA LYS A 265 22.30 -2.38 -8.21
C LYS A 265 21.53 -3.25 -7.23
N HIS A 266 21.54 -4.56 -7.45
CA HIS A 266 20.83 -5.52 -6.61
C HIS A 266 21.64 -5.88 -5.35
N PRO A 267 21.01 -5.93 -4.16
CA PRO A 267 21.63 -6.53 -2.98
C PRO A 267 21.88 -8.04 -3.23
N PRO A 268 23.05 -8.58 -2.87
CA PRO A 268 23.38 -10.00 -3.05
C PRO A 268 22.76 -10.90 -1.95
N PHE A 269 21.88 -10.35 -1.12
CA PHE A 269 21.28 -11.01 0.03
C PHE A 269 19.81 -10.60 0.18
N ILE A 270 19.03 -11.44 0.87
CA ILE A 270 17.64 -11.17 1.22
C ILE A 270 17.56 -11.00 2.74
N VAL A 271 17.86 -9.77 3.19
CA VAL A 271 17.88 -9.41 4.61
C VAL A 271 17.17 -8.07 4.77
N ARG A 272 16.24 -7.99 5.73
CA ARG A 272 15.54 -6.74 6.05
C ARG A 272 16.50 -5.67 6.57
N ASN A 273 16.28 -4.41 6.20
CA ASN A 273 17.01 -3.27 6.74
C ASN A 273 16.35 -2.80 8.04
N ILE A 274 16.85 -3.29 9.17
CA ILE A 274 16.30 -3.00 10.51
C ILE A 274 16.34 -1.51 10.84
N GLU A 275 17.38 -0.79 10.40
CA GLU A 275 17.49 0.64 10.67
C GLU A 275 16.38 1.43 9.95
N ALA A 276 16.12 1.10 8.68
CA ALA A 276 15.04 1.69 7.90
C ALA A 276 13.66 1.36 8.50
N ASP A 277 13.45 0.09 8.89
CA ASP A 277 12.19 -0.36 9.51
C ASP A 277 11.94 0.36 10.84
N ASN A 278 12.97 0.50 11.68
CA ASN A 278 12.88 1.22 12.95
C ASN A 278 12.57 2.70 12.75
N PHE A 279 13.15 3.32 11.73
CA PHE A 279 12.86 4.69 11.38
C PHE A 279 11.39 4.84 10.94
N THR A 280 10.93 4.00 10.00
CA THR A 280 9.54 3.97 9.55
C THR A 280 8.56 3.75 10.70
N GLN A 281 8.83 2.80 11.59
CA GLN A 281 7.99 2.56 12.76
C GLN A 281 7.89 3.80 13.67
N LYS A 282 8.99 4.52 13.87
CA LYS A 282 9.04 5.71 14.71
C LYS A 282 8.44 6.95 14.06
N THR A 283 8.41 7.05 12.73
CA THR A 283 7.91 8.23 12.02
C THR A 283 6.48 8.06 11.54
N VAL A 284 6.17 6.92 10.91
CA VAL A 284 4.87 6.62 10.28
C VAL A 284 3.92 5.99 11.29
N TYR A 285 4.38 4.98 12.02
CA TYR A 285 3.53 4.10 12.84
C TYR A 285 3.69 4.38 14.35
N LYS A 286 3.53 5.66 14.75
CA LYS A 286 3.76 6.08 16.15
C LYS A 286 2.70 5.50 17.10
N ALA A 287 3.13 4.73 18.10
CA ALA A 287 2.35 4.50 19.31
C ALA A 287 2.30 5.81 20.12
N THR A 288 1.11 6.24 20.55
CA THR A 288 1.01 7.41 21.43
C THR A 288 1.34 6.99 22.88
N ALA A 289 1.76 7.94 23.72
CA ALA A 289 2.03 7.68 25.15
C ALA A 289 0.80 7.12 25.88
N LEU A 290 -0.40 7.53 25.47
CA LEU A 290 -1.66 7.02 25.99
C LEU A 290 -1.87 5.53 25.65
N ASP A 291 -1.35 5.07 24.51
CA ASP A 291 -1.46 3.67 24.07
C ASP A 291 -0.57 2.76 24.91
N ILE A 292 0.61 3.24 25.25
CA ILE A 292 1.57 2.56 26.12
C ILE A 292 1.01 2.46 27.54
N PHE A 293 0.48 3.56 28.08
CA PHE A 293 -0.12 3.60 29.41
C PHE A 293 -1.33 2.65 29.56
N LYS A 294 -2.23 2.63 28.56
CA LYS A 294 -3.41 1.73 28.56
C LYS A 294 -3.01 0.25 28.55
N GLU A 295 -1.95 -0.12 27.84
CA GLU A 295 -1.45 -1.50 27.83
C GLU A 295 -0.76 -1.89 29.14
N GLU A 296 -0.01 -1.00 29.78
CA GLU A 296 0.58 -1.26 31.11
C GLU A 296 -0.50 -1.50 32.17
N VAL A 297 -1.58 -0.70 32.14
CA VAL A 297 -2.73 -0.89 33.03
C VAL A 297 -3.43 -2.22 32.76
N LYS A 298 -3.69 -2.58 31.50
CA LYS A 298 -4.28 -3.88 31.13
C LYS A 298 -3.41 -5.07 31.55
N LYS A 299 -2.09 -5.00 31.38
CA LYS A 299 -1.16 -6.04 31.83
C LYS A 299 -1.21 -6.22 33.35
N ARG A 300 -1.27 -5.14 34.12
CA ARG A 300 -1.38 -5.19 35.59
C ARG A 300 -2.72 -5.77 36.06
N LEU A 301 -3.81 -5.48 35.36
CA LEU A 301 -5.14 -6.02 35.65
C LEU A 301 -5.27 -7.50 35.27
N ASN A 302 -4.64 -7.95 34.18
CA ASN A 302 -4.62 -9.37 33.83
C ASN A 302 -3.69 -10.19 34.74
N TYR A 303 -2.59 -9.61 35.25
CA TYR A 303 -1.72 -10.26 36.23
C TYR A 303 -2.37 -10.45 37.61
N SER A 304 -3.31 -9.57 38.00
CA SER A 304 -4.05 -9.70 39.26
C SER A 304 -5.19 -10.71 39.18
N ALA A 305 -5.74 -10.96 37.98
CA ALA A 305 -6.79 -11.95 37.76
C ALA A 305 -6.28 -13.41 37.76
N ILE A 306 -4.98 -13.63 37.51
CA ILE A 306 -4.35 -14.98 37.52
C ILE A 306 -3.84 -15.36 38.92
N LYS A 307 -3.84 -14.42 39.88
CA LYS A 307 -3.42 -14.63 41.29
C LYS A 307 -4.58 -14.75 42.29
N LYS A 308 -5.80 -14.93 41.81
CA LYS A 308 -6.97 -15.33 42.63
C LYS A 308 -7.42 -16.72 42.21
#